data_AF-A0A1B2LUW2-F1
#
_entry.id   AF-A0A1B2LUW2-F1
#
_cell.length_a   1.000
_cell.length_b   1.000
_cell.length_c   1.000
_cell.angle_alpha   90.00
_cell.angle_beta   90.00
_cell.angle_gamma   90.00
#
_symmetry.space_group_name_H-M   'P 1'
#
loop_
_entity.id
_entity.type
_entity.pdbx_description
1 polymer ?
#
loop_
_entity_poly.entity_id
_entity_poly.type
_entity_poly.pdbx_seq_one_letter_code
_entity_poly.pdbx_strand_id
1 'polypeptide(L)'
;NRFYYQSIIPMKDAAIVARSGDPDFRRIWRQRIVDHDGTEGEEGGIERWLKLTDALDLDRDYVRSGQGLLPATRFAVEAYLHFVRERSLLEAVASSLTE
;
A
#
# COMPACT_ATOMS: atom_id res chain seq x y z
N ASN A 1 6.85 -6.70 9.41
CA ASN A 1 7.46 -6.53 8.07
C ASN A 1 6.44 -6.52 6.94
N ARG A 2 5.76 -7.64 6.63
CA ARG A 2 4.81 -7.68 5.50
C ARG A 2 3.59 -6.76 5.66
N PHE A 3 3.08 -6.58 6.88
CA PHE A 3 2.06 -5.58 7.19
C PHE A 3 2.46 -4.18 6.71
N TYR A 4 3.70 -3.74 6.95
CA TYR A 4 4.17 -2.41 6.53
C TYR A 4 4.12 -2.24 5.02
N TYR A 5 4.59 -3.23 4.26
CA TYR A 5 4.47 -3.23 2.80
C TYR A 5 3.01 -3.03 2.37
N GLN A 6 2.08 -3.78 2.97
CA GLN A 6 0.66 -3.72 2.63
C GLN A 6 0.01 -2.39 3.01
N SER A 7 0.40 -1.80 4.14
CA SER A 7 -0.07 -0.47 4.56
C SER A 7 0.39 0.67 3.64
N ILE A 8 1.48 0.46 2.88
CA ILE A 8 2.02 1.46 1.95
C ILE A 8 1.40 1.35 0.55
N ILE A 9 0.84 0.20 0.16
CA ILE A 9 0.21 0.01 -1.16
C ILE A 9 -0.84 1.08 -1.50
N PRO A 10 -1.83 1.41 -0.65
CA PRO A 10 -2.79 2.46 -0.97
C PRO A 10 -2.14 3.84 -1.14
N MET A 11 -1.08 4.14 -0.38
CA MET A 11 -0.31 5.38 -0.55
C MET A 11 0.46 5.42 -1.89
N LYS A 12 1.02 4.28 -2.29
CA LYS A 12 1.68 4.07 -3.59
C LYS A 12 0.69 4.24 -4.73
N ASP A 13 -0.50 3.65 -4.63
CA ASP A 13 -1.54 3.77 -5.65
C ASP A 13 -2.16 5.17 -5.70
N ALA A 14 -2.33 5.85 -4.55
CA ALA A 14 -2.74 7.25 -4.51
C ALA A 14 -1.73 8.17 -5.22
N ALA A 15 -0.44 7.91 -5.09
CA ALA A 15 0.59 8.65 -5.81
C ALA A 15 0.49 8.47 -7.33
N ILE A 16 0.12 7.27 -7.81
CA ILE A 16 -0.12 7.02 -9.25
C ILE A 16 -1.38 7.77 -9.71
N VAL A 17 -2.47 7.70 -8.95
CA VAL A 17 -3.73 8.41 -9.25
C VAL A 17 -3.51 9.92 -9.36
N ALA A 18 -2.75 10.51 -8.44
CA ALA A 18 -2.46 11.95 -8.41
C ALA A 18 -1.69 12.45 -9.65
N ARG A 19 -0.99 11.55 -10.36
CA ARG A 19 -0.15 11.89 -11.51
C ARG A 19 -0.85 11.76 -12.86
N SER A 20 -2.06 11.19 -12.90
CA SER A 20 -2.81 11.01 -14.15
C SER A 20 -3.83 12.12 -14.34
N GLY A 21 -3.73 12.82 -15.48
CA GLY A 21 -4.74 13.78 -15.93
C GLY A 21 -6.05 13.13 -16.41
N ASP A 22 -6.01 11.85 -16.79
CA ASP A 22 -7.14 11.12 -17.34
C ASP A 22 -8.12 10.64 -16.24
N PRO A 23 -9.38 11.14 -16.23
CA PRO A 23 -10.39 10.70 -15.27
C PRO A 23 -10.73 9.21 -15.36
N ASP A 24 -10.71 8.61 -16.55
CA ASP A 24 -11.09 7.20 -16.71
C ASP A 24 -10.03 6.29 -16.12
N PHE A 25 -8.75 6.58 -16.37
CA PHE A 25 -7.64 5.95 -15.67
C PHE A 25 -7.78 6.08 -14.14
N ARG A 26 -8.06 7.29 -13.61
CA ARG A 26 -8.20 7.49 -12.15
C ARG A 26 -9.36 6.69 -11.56
N ARG A 27 -10.49 6.57 -12.27
CA ARG A 27 -11.64 5.76 -11.83
C ARG A 27 -11.31 4.27 -11.74
N ILE A 28 -10.50 3.76 -12.66
CA ILE A 28 -10.04 2.36 -12.64
C ILE A 28 -9.02 2.17 -11.52
N TRP A 29 -7.98 3.01 -11.47
CA TRP A 29 -6.86 2.82 -10.54
C TRP A 29 -7.27 2.99 -9.07
N ARG A 30 -8.21 3.90 -8.77
CA ARG A 30 -8.67 4.12 -7.38
C ARG A 30 -9.30 2.88 -6.73
N GLN A 31 -9.79 1.91 -7.51
CA GLN A 31 -10.35 0.68 -6.97
C GLN A 31 -9.32 -0.06 -6.10
N ARG A 32 -8.04 -0.04 -6.50
CA ARG A 32 -6.94 -0.63 -5.74
C ARG A 32 -6.80 -0.05 -4.33
N ILE A 33 -7.07 1.25 -4.17
CA ILE A 33 -7.03 1.92 -2.86
C ILE A 33 -8.22 1.45 -2.02
N VAL A 34 -9.41 1.45 -2.60
CA VAL A 34 -10.64 0.95 -1.95
C VAL A 34 -10.48 -0.50 -1.51
N ASP A 35 -9.89 -1.36 -2.33
CA ASP A 35 -9.68 -2.77 -2.01
C ASP A 35 -8.72 -2.95 -0.82
N HIS A 36 -7.75 -2.05 -0.63
CA HIS A 36 -6.78 -2.12 0.48
C HIS A 36 -7.30 -1.47 1.77
N ASP A 37 -7.91 -0.29 1.66
CA ASP A 37 -8.37 0.51 2.80
C ASP A 37 -9.77 0.09 3.27
N GLY A 38 -10.61 -0.39 2.35
CA GLY A 38 -12.02 -0.65 2.59
C GLY A 38 -12.90 0.57 2.32
N THR A 39 -14.17 0.45 2.72
CA THR A 39 -15.14 1.56 2.71
C THR A 39 -15.83 1.67 4.06
N GLU A 40 -16.73 2.64 4.20
CA GLU A 40 -17.55 2.72 5.41
C GLU A 40 -18.38 1.44 5.59
N GLY A 41 -18.11 0.72 6.69
CA GLY A 41 -18.78 -0.55 6.99
C GLY A 41 -18.19 -1.79 6.32
N GLU A 42 -17.16 -1.65 5.47
CA GLU A 42 -16.49 -2.78 4.82
C GLU A 42 -14.97 -2.71 5.03
N GLU A 43 -14.41 -3.73 5.67
CA GLU A 43 -12.97 -3.82 5.91
C GLU A 43 -12.19 -4.04 4.60
N GLY A 44 -11.08 -3.32 4.43
CA GLY A 44 -10.14 -3.52 3.34
C GLY A 44 -9.15 -4.67 3.57
N GLY A 45 -8.33 -4.92 2.55
CA GLY A 45 -7.28 -5.93 2.58
C GLY A 45 -6.25 -5.74 3.70
N ILE A 46 -6.01 -4.51 4.17
CA ILE A 46 -5.08 -4.24 5.29
C ILE A 46 -5.56 -4.90 6.60
N GLU A 47 -6.87 -4.93 6.86
CA GLU A 47 -7.40 -5.52 8.09
C GLU A 47 -7.16 -7.04 8.14
N ARG A 48 -7.11 -7.71 6.98
CA ARG A 48 -6.74 -9.13 6.90
C ARG A 48 -5.32 -9.38 7.41
N TRP A 49 -4.40 -8.44 7.18
CA TRP A 49 -3.04 -8.52 7.70
C TRP A 49 -2.96 -8.26 9.20
N LEU A 50 -3.83 -7.40 9.74
CA LEU A 50 -3.92 -7.20 11.19
C LEU A 50 -4.51 -8.44 11.88
N LYS A 51 -5.55 -9.04 11.31
CA LYS A 51 -6.11 -10.32 11.80
C LYS A 51 -5.06 -11.45 11.81
N LEU A 52 -4.19 -11.50 10.81
CA LEU A 52 -3.06 -12.44 10.80
C LEU A 52 -2.09 -12.17 11.95
N THR A 53 -1.80 -10.90 12.27
CA THR A 53 -0.92 -10.57 13.40
C THR A 53 -1.56 -10.84 14.75
N ASP A 54 -2.88 -10.69 14.89
CA ASP A 54 -3.62 -11.07 16.09
C ASP A 54 -3.50 -12.57 16.37
N ALA A 55 -3.61 -13.40 15.33
CA ALA A 55 -3.45 -14.85 15.43
C ALA A 55 -2.03 -15.30 15.83
N LEU A 56 -1.07 -14.37 15.81
CA LEU A 56 0.31 -14.57 16.25
C LEU A 56 0.58 -13.89 17.62
N ASP A 57 -0.46 -13.45 18.32
CA ASP A 57 -0.41 -12.74 19.61
C ASP A 57 0.45 -11.47 19.58
N LEU A 58 0.51 -10.79 18.43
CA LEU A 58 1.19 -9.50 18.30
C LEU A 58 0.22 -8.37 18.64
N ASP A 59 0.67 -7.46 19.49
CA ASP A 59 -0.06 -6.24 19.81
C ASP A 59 -0.29 -5.38 18.55
N ARG A 60 -1.54 -4.99 18.30
CA ARG A 60 -1.92 -4.24 17.08
C ARG A 60 -1.25 -2.87 17.02
N ASP A 61 -1.09 -2.19 18.15
CA ASP A 61 -0.46 -0.87 18.18
C ASP A 61 1.04 -0.98 17.92
N TYR A 62 1.70 -2.03 18.41
CA TYR A 62 3.08 -2.36 18.06
C TYR A 62 3.24 -2.64 16.57
N VAL A 63 2.35 -3.46 15.97
CA VAL A 63 2.38 -3.74 14.52
C VAL A 63 2.20 -2.47 13.70
N ARG A 64 1.21 -1.64 14.05
CA ARG A 64 0.92 -0.36 13.40
C ARG A 64 2.06 0.65 13.55
N SER A 65 2.74 0.66 14.70
CA SER A 65 3.85 1.58 14.96
C SER A 65 5.06 1.34 14.04
N GLY A 66 5.23 0.13 13.54
CA GLY A 66 6.39 -0.26 12.75
C GLY A 66 7.73 -0.22 13.52
N GLN A 67 7.70 -0.14 14.86
CA GLN A 67 8.90 -0.13 15.70
C GLN A 67 9.77 -1.38 15.48
N GLY A 68 9.15 -2.55 15.29
CA GLY A 68 9.85 -3.81 15.03
C GLY A 68 10.24 -4.08 13.57
N LEU A 69 10.18 -3.08 12.68
CA LEU A 69 10.52 -3.30 11.27
C LEU A 69 12.01 -3.50 11.07
N LEU A 70 12.37 -4.45 10.20
CA LEU A 70 13.72 -4.55 9.71
C LEU A 70 14.04 -3.29 8.88
N PRO A 71 15.20 -2.64 9.08
CA PRO A 71 15.59 -1.46 8.32
C PRO A 71 15.54 -1.69 6.80
N ALA A 72 15.93 -2.88 6.34
CA ALA A 72 15.87 -3.26 4.93
C ALA A 72 14.44 -3.31 4.38
N THR A 73 13.47 -3.79 5.17
CA THR A 73 12.05 -3.76 4.77
C THR A 73 11.56 -2.33 4.66
N ARG A 74 11.88 -1.48 5.65
CA ARG A 74 11.49 -0.06 5.61
C ARG A 74 12.03 0.61 4.36
N PHE A 75 13.33 0.48 4.12
CA PHE A 75 14.01 1.04 2.96
C PHE A 75 13.41 0.57 1.63
N ALA A 76 13.21 -0.74 1.45
CA ALA A 76 12.69 -1.28 0.18
C ALA A 76 11.26 -0.81 -0.11
N VAL A 77 10.41 -0.75 0.92
CA VAL A 77 9.02 -0.30 0.78
C VAL A 77 8.95 1.20 0.48
N GLU A 78 9.74 2.00 1.18
CA GLU A 78 9.80 3.46 0.94
C GLU A 78 10.40 3.76 -0.44
N ALA A 79 11.41 3.01 -0.88
CA ALA A 79 11.95 3.12 -2.23
C ALA A 79 10.88 2.87 -3.31
N TYR A 80 9.96 1.93 -3.09
CA TYR A 80 8.84 1.71 -4.02
C TYR A 80 7.89 2.93 -4.07
N LEU A 81 7.56 3.51 -2.92
CA LEU A 81 6.74 4.72 -2.85
C LEU A 81 7.42 5.92 -3.54
N HIS A 82 8.74 6.08 -3.36
CA HIS A 82 9.53 7.09 -4.06
C HIS A 82 9.56 6.85 -5.57
N PHE A 83 9.78 5.61 -6.00
CA PHE A 83 9.83 5.22 -7.40
C PHE A 83 8.57 5.65 -8.15
N VAL A 84 7.38 5.36 -7.61
CA VAL A 84 6.11 5.74 -8.27
C VAL A 84 5.83 7.24 -8.25
N ARG A 85 6.46 8.00 -7.36
CA ARG A 85 6.35 9.47 -7.30
C ARG A 85 7.28 10.14 -8.31
N GLU A 86 8.46 9.57 -8.52
CA GLU A 86 9.57 10.24 -9.22
C GLU A 86 9.80 9.77 -10.66
N ARG A 87 9.55 8.48 -10.97
CA ARG A 87 9.76 7.91 -12.32
C ARG A 87 8.62 8.23 -13.26
N SER A 88 8.72 7.92 -14.55
CA SER A 88 7.61 8.19 -15.49
C SER A 88 6.31 7.49 -15.06
N LEU A 89 5.15 7.99 -15.51
CA LEU A 89 3.87 7.34 -15.21
C LEU A 89 3.82 5.90 -15.77
N LEU A 90 4.46 5.67 -16.92
CA LEU A 90 4.60 4.33 -17.51
C LEU A 90 5.37 3.38 -16.58
N GLU A 91 6.54 3.81 -16.09
CA GLU A 91 7.33 2.99 -15.16
C GLU A 91 6.59 2.75 -13.84
N ALA A 92 5.91 3.77 -13.31
CA ALA A 92 5.12 3.65 -12.09
C ALA A 92 3.98 2.63 -12.24
N VAL A 93 3.25 2.66 -13.36
CA VAL A 93 2.21 1.66 -13.67
C VAL A 93 2.84 0.27 -13.91
N ALA A 94 3.90 0.18 -14.69
CA ALA A 94 4.55 -1.10 -15.01
C ALA A 94 5.11 -1.80 -13.76
N SER A 95 5.48 -1.05 -12.72
CA SER A 95 5.95 -1.63 -11.46
C SER A 95 4.88 -2.45 -10.70
N SER A 96 3.59 -2.33 -11.06
CA SER A 96 2.53 -3.17 -10.50
C SER A 96 2.37 -4.52 -11.20
N LEU A 97 3.11 -4.82 -12.28
CA LEU A 97 2.98 -6.05 -13.07
C LEU A 97 3.57 -7.31 -12.40
N THR A 98 3.76 -7.28 -11.09
CA THR A 98 4.03 -8.48 -10.28
C THR A 98 2.73 -9.18 -9.84
N GLU A 99 1.60 -8.51 -10.02
CA GLU A 99 0.23 -8.99 -9.79
C GLU A 99 -0.38 -9.60 -11.06
#